data_AF-A0A934KBN0-F1
#
_entry.id   AF-A0A934KBN0-F1
#
_cell.length_a   1.000
_cell.length_b   1.000
_cell.length_c   1.000
_cell.angle_alpha   90.00
_cell.angle_beta   90.00
_cell.angle_gamma   90.00
#
_symmetry.space_group_name_H-M   'P 1'
#
loop_
_entity.id
_entity.type
_entity.pdbx_description
1 polymer ?
#
loop_
_entity_poly.entity_id
_entity_poly.type
_entity_poly.pdbx_seq_one_letter_code
_entity_poly.pdbx_strand_id
1 'polypeptide(L)'
;MKDHTHEAHGHQHSGPALERDETGCIFDSHLRATLAEQLEPGMLPTVEAFAALRWAGKLTHQVMERWAEKQGLSEGRLQVLFRLRHAGSAGVPLGELAEMMNVSPRNITGLIDNLERDGLVARVPDPNDRRSVLAVLTDQGRERIDATWRASIERQTPWTAGMSREELVQLRHLCLRIVQNMQQTLEKGLKE
;
A
#
# COMPACT_ATOMS: atom_id res chain seq x y z
N MET A 1 -51.59 -12.63 -14.40
CA MET A 1 -51.37 -12.08 -13.06
C MET A 1 -50.66 -13.15 -12.25
N LYS A 2 -49.32 -13.14 -12.23
CA LYS A 2 -48.50 -13.95 -11.33
C LYS A 2 -47.49 -12.99 -10.73
N ASP A 3 -47.65 -12.74 -9.44
CA ASP A 3 -46.72 -11.99 -8.61
C ASP A 3 -45.35 -12.67 -8.67
N HIS A 4 -44.31 -11.88 -8.90
CA HIS A 4 -42.93 -12.26 -8.66
C HIS A 4 -42.48 -11.49 -7.43
N THR A 5 -42.56 -12.17 -6.28
CA THR A 5 -41.88 -11.76 -5.06
C THR A 5 -40.39 -11.85 -5.34
N HIS A 6 -39.78 -10.72 -5.72
CA HIS A 6 -38.34 -10.58 -5.77
C HIS A 6 -37.84 -10.50 -4.33
N GLU A 7 -37.46 -11.65 -3.77
CA GLU A 7 -36.67 -11.66 -2.53
C GLU A 7 -35.31 -11.01 -2.83
N ALA A 8 -35.11 -9.84 -2.24
CA ALA A 8 -33.85 -9.15 -2.18
C ALA A 8 -32.87 -10.01 -1.37
N HIS A 9 -32.02 -10.77 -2.06
CA HIS A 9 -30.87 -11.38 -1.42
C HIS A 9 -29.92 -10.28 -0.96
N GLY A 10 -29.86 -10.16 0.38
CA GLY A 10 -29.07 -9.17 1.10
C GLY A 10 -27.61 -9.18 0.69
N HIS A 11 -27.02 -7.99 0.73
CA HIS A 11 -25.59 -7.78 0.60
C HIS A 11 -24.83 -8.62 1.64
N GLN A 12 -24.29 -9.76 1.21
CA GLN A 12 -23.29 -10.51 1.97
C GLN A 12 -22.05 -9.63 2.12
N HIS A 13 -21.74 -9.24 3.36
CA HIS A 13 -20.51 -8.53 3.69
C HIS A 13 -19.29 -9.39 3.31
N SER A 14 -18.60 -9.03 2.22
CA SER A 14 -17.42 -9.74 1.69
C SER A 14 -16.12 -9.28 2.38
N GLY A 15 -16.02 -9.53 3.69
CA GLY A 15 -14.82 -9.26 4.50
C GLY A 15 -14.54 -10.41 5.46
N PRO A 16 -13.40 -10.40 6.16
CA PRO A 16 -13.08 -11.43 7.15
C PRO A 16 -14.10 -11.42 8.30
N ALA A 17 -14.46 -12.60 8.81
CA ALA A 17 -15.34 -12.74 9.96
C ALA A 17 -14.49 -12.70 11.24
N LEU A 18 -14.35 -11.51 11.84
CA LEU A 18 -13.42 -11.29 12.94
C LEU A 18 -13.96 -11.83 14.26
N GLU A 19 -13.26 -12.81 14.83
CA GLU A 19 -13.51 -13.38 16.16
C GLU A 19 -12.23 -13.37 17.01
N ARG A 20 -12.35 -13.66 18.31
CA ARG A 20 -11.20 -13.77 19.23
C ARG A 20 -11.02 -15.19 19.70
N ASP A 21 -9.78 -15.67 19.70
CA ASP A 21 -9.45 -16.97 20.29
C ASP A 21 -9.28 -16.90 21.81
N GLU A 22 -8.94 -18.03 22.43
CA GLU A 22 -8.72 -18.16 23.89
C GLU A 22 -7.59 -17.27 24.42
N THR A 23 -6.66 -16.85 23.57
CA THR A 23 -5.57 -15.92 23.91
C THR A 23 -5.96 -14.46 23.71
N GLY A 24 -7.16 -14.21 23.19
CA GLY A 24 -7.67 -12.88 22.86
C GLY A 24 -7.20 -12.37 21.48
N CYS A 25 -6.47 -13.17 20.70
CA CYS A 25 -6.00 -12.79 19.37
C CYS A 25 -7.15 -12.79 18.35
N ILE A 26 -7.17 -11.80 17.46
CA ILE A 26 -8.17 -11.72 16.39
C ILE A 26 -7.82 -12.72 15.29
N PHE A 27 -8.79 -13.50 14.84
CA PHE A 27 -8.68 -14.39 13.67
C PHE A 27 -9.92 -14.28 12.77
N ASP A 28 -9.82 -14.80 11.55
CA ASP A 28 -10.93 -14.91 10.60
C ASP A 28 -11.59 -16.29 10.74
N SER A 29 -12.79 -16.33 11.32
CA SER A 29 -13.47 -17.60 11.60
C SER A 29 -13.93 -18.32 10.34
N HIS A 30 -14.27 -17.58 9.28
CA HIS A 30 -14.59 -18.18 7.98
C HIS A 30 -13.36 -18.87 7.37
N LEU A 31 -12.20 -18.22 7.42
CA LEU A 31 -10.94 -18.80 6.94
C LEU A 31 -10.59 -20.07 7.72
N ARG A 32 -10.65 -20.00 9.05
CA ARG A 32 -10.33 -21.12 9.93
C ARG A 32 -11.28 -22.31 9.72
N ALA A 33 -12.58 -22.06 9.64
CA ALA A 33 -13.57 -23.10 9.37
C ALA A 33 -13.39 -23.76 7.99
N THR A 34 -12.97 -22.98 6.98
CA THR A 34 -12.78 -23.50 5.62
C THR A 34 -11.51 -24.35 5.49
N LEU A 35 -10.43 -23.98 6.18
CA LEU A 35 -9.10 -24.53 5.93
C LEU A 35 -8.56 -25.48 7.01
N ALA A 36 -9.16 -25.51 8.21
CA ALA A 36 -8.66 -26.32 9.32
C ALA A 36 -8.55 -27.82 8.99
N GLU A 37 -9.46 -28.35 8.18
CA GLU A 37 -9.48 -29.77 7.80
C GLU A 37 -8.64 -30.07 6.54
N GLN A 38 -8.18 -29.04 5.82
CA GLN A 38 -7.54 -29.17 4.51
C GLN A 38 -6.02 -28.95 4.56
N LEU A 39 -5.49 -28.47 5.68
CA LEU A 39 -4.08 -28.13 5.83
C LEU A 39 -3.35 -29.13 6.71
N GLU A 40 -2.08 -29.39 6.37
CA GLU A 40 -1.16 -30.12 7.24
C GLU A 40 -1.07 -29.46 8.63
N PRO A 41 -0.94 -30.25 9.71
CA PRO A 41 -0.77 -29.72 11.06
C PRO A 41 0.36 -28.68 11.13
N GLY A 42 0.06 -27.49 11.65
CA GLY A 42 1.03 -26.39 11.80
C GLY A 42 1.10 -25.41 10.63
N MET A 43 0.43 -25.67 9.50
CA MET A 43 0.37 -24.71 8.37
C MET A 43 -0.66 -23.60 8.55
N LEU A 44 -1.69 -23.84 9.37
CA LEU A 44 -2.80 -22.91 9.59
C LEU A 44 -2.32 -21.51 10.05
N PRO A 45 -1.43 -21.34 11.05
CA PRO A 45 -0.98 -20.01 11.46
C PRO A 45 -0.29 -19.22 10.33
N THR A 46 0.48 -19.91 9.48
CA THR A 46 1.12 -19.30 8.31
C THR A 46 0.08 -18.80 7.32
N VAL A 47 -0.94 -19.61 7.02
CA VAL A 47 -2.00 -19.24 6.09
C VAL A 47 -2.86 -18.09 6.65
N GLU A 48 -3.22 -18.13 7.93
CA GLU A 48 -3.93 -17.06 8.62
C GLU A 48 -3.16 -15.74 8.59
N ALA A 49 -1.86 -15.77 8.90
CA ALA A 49 -1.01 -14.58 8.88
C ALA A 49 -0.95 -13.94 7.48
N PHE A 50 -0.77 -14.74 6.43
CA PHE A 50 -0.74 -14.22 5.06
C PHE A 50 -2.11 -13.76 4.56
N ALA A 51 -3.20 -14.40 4.98
CA ALA A 51 -4.56 -13.93 4.67
C ALA A 51 -4.84 -12.58 5.34
N ALA A 52 -4.50 -12.43 6.62
CA ALA A 52 -4.60 -11.19 7.36
C ALA A 52 -3.77 -10.08 6.71
N LEU A 53 -2.52 -10.38 6.32
CA LEU A 53 -1.65 -9.43 5.63
C LEU A 53 -2.26 -8.95 4.30
N ARG A 54 -2.84 -9.85 3.49
CA ARG A 54 -3.50 -9.49 2.23
C ARG A 54 -4.73 -8.62 2.46
N TRP A 55 -5.54 -8.93 3.47
CA TRP A 55 -6.70 -8.11 3.83
C TRP A 55 -6.30 -6.72 4.29
N ALA A 56 -5.32 -6.62 5.20
CA ALA A 56 -4.79 -5.36 5.68
C ALA A 56 -4.22 -4.52 4.52
N GLY A 57 -3.43 -5.12 3.63
CA GLY A 57 -2.87 -4.46 2.46
C GLY A 57 -3.95 -3.94 1.50
N LYS A 58 -4.95 -4.77 1.20
CA LYS A 58 -6.08 -4.39 0.34
C LYS A 58 -6.89 -3.22 0.92
N LEU A 59 -7.24 -3.28 2.21
CA LEU A 59 -8.00 -2.22 2.87
C LEU A 59 -7.18 -0.93 2.96
N THR A 60 -5.88 -1.03 3.27
CA THR A 60 -4.97 0.12 3.29
C THR A 60 -4.95 0.81 1.92
N HIS A 61 -4.72 0.04 0.84
CA HIS A 61 -4.74 0.56 -0.53
C HIS A 61 -6.08 1.21 -0.88
N GLN A 62 -7.21 0.57 -0.59
CA GLN A 62 -8.54 1.11 -0.88
C GLN A 62 -8.83 2.43 -0.14
N VAL A 63 -8.43 2.54 1.12
CA VAL A 63 -8.64 3.76 1.90
C VAL A 63 -7.71 4.87 1.42
N MET A 64 -6.47 4.54 1.08
CA MET A 64 -5.50 5.50 0.54
C MET A 64 -5.88 6.01 -0.84
N GLU A 65 -6.36 5.16 -1.74
CA GLU A 65 -6.85 5.57 -3.07
C GLU A 65 -8.03 6.54 -2.92
N ARG A 66 -9.05 6.19 -2.14
CA ARG A 66 -10.21 7.07 -1.88
C ARG A 66 -9.80 8.40 -1.26
N TRP A 67 -8.75 8.39 -0.44
CA TRP A 67 -8.25 9.61 0.16
C TRP A 67 -7.50 10.47 -0.87
N ALA A 68 -6.64 9.86 -1.68
CA ALA A 68 -5.93 10.53 -2.78
C ALA A 68 -6.92 11.16 -3.77
N GLU A 69 -7.99 10.44 -4.13
CA GLU A 69 -9.07 10.95 -4.99
C GLU A 69 -9.69 12.23 -4.43
N LYS A 70 -9.95 12.27 -3.12
CA LYS A 70 -10.44 13.50 -2.44
C LYS A 70 -9.44 14.65 -2.47
N GLN A 71 -8.16 14.37 -2.68
CA GLN A 71 -7.12 15.38 -2.91
C GLN A 71 -6.92 15.71 -4.40
N GLY A 72 -7.73 15.15 -5.30
CA GLY A 72 -7.61 15.30 -6.75
C GLY A 72 -6.42 14.55 -7.36
N LEU A 73 -5.92 13.51 -6.68
CA LEU A 73 -4.79 12.70 -7.08
C LEU A 73 -5.19 11.21 -7.15
N SER A 74 -4.36 10.39 -7.78
CA SER A 74 -4.39 8.92 -7.56
C SER A 74 -3.39 8.55 -6.47
N GLU A 75 -3.51 7.38 -5.84
CA GLU A 75 -2.53 6.95 -4.83
C GLU A 75 -1.11 6.91 -5.42
N GLY A 76 -0.95 6.39 -6.65
CA GLY A 76 0.35 6.35 -7.32
C GLY A 76 0.99 7.74 -7.48
N ARG A 77 0.21 8.75 -7.90
CA ARG A 77 0.71 10.13 -8.03
C ARG A 77 1.06 10.72 -6.66
N LEU A 78 0.27 10.41 -5.64
CA LEU A 78 0.52 10.87 -4.30
C LEU A 78 1.80 10.25 -3.69
N GLN A 79 2.04 8.96 -3.93
CA GLN A 79 3.26 8.26 -3.53
C GLN A 79 4.51 8.84 -4.20
N VAL A 80 4.43 9.19 -5.50
CA VAL A 80 5.51 9.93 -6.18
C VAL A 80 5.82 11.23 -5.45
N LEU A 81 4.81 12.04 -5.16
CA LEU A 81 4.99 13.32 -4.48
C LEU A 81 5.62 13.16 -3.09
N PHE A 82 5.23 12.13 -2.31
CA PHE A 82 5.86 11.85 -1.02
C PHE A 82 7.34 11.47 -1.12
N ARG A 83 7.71 10.67 -2.14
CA ARG A 83 9.10 10.31 -2.39
C ARG A 83 9.93 11.52 -2.80
N LEU A 84 9.42 12.33 -3.72
CA LEU A 84 10.08 13.57 -4.13
C LEU A 84 10.19 14.59 -2.99
N ARG A 85 9.18 14.65 -2.11
CA ARG A 85 9.22 15.46 -0.89
C ARG A 85 10.38 15.05 0.01
N HIS A 86 10.59 13.74 0.17
CA HIS A 86 11.69 13.21 0.97
C HIS A 86 13.07 13.50 0.32
N ALA A 87 13.17 13.41 -1.00
CA ALA A 87 14.40 13.72 -1.74
C ALA A 87 14.74 15.22 -1.78
N GLY A 88 13.75 16.10 -1.56
CA GLY A 88 13.94 17.55 -1.56
C GLY A 88 14.37 18.08 -2.94
N SER A 89 15.32 19.01 -2.95
CA SER A 89 15.82 19.62 -4.19
C SER A 89 16.74 18.72 -5.01
N ALA A 90 17.22 17.61 -4.45
CA ALA A 90 18.04 16.65 -5.18
C ALA A 90 17.24 15.92 -6.28
N GLY A 91 15.92 15.80 -6.09
CA GLY A 91 15.07 15.02 -6.99
C GLY A 91 15.39 13.52 -6.94
N VAL A 92 14.75 12.77 -7.83
CA VAL A 92 14.99 11.33 -7.98
C VAL A 92 14.98 10.97 -9.46
N PRO A 93 15.94 10.18 -9.97
CA PRO A 93 15.90 9.63 -11.32
C PRO A 93 14.60 8.87 -11.57
N LEU A 94 14.02 9.00 -12.77
CA LEU A 94 12.76 8.30 -13.09
C LEU A 94 12.89 6.76 -12.98
N GLY A 95 14.04 6.21 -13.37
CA GLY A 95 14.32 4.77 -13.24
C GLY A 95 14.29 4.33 -11.78
N GLU A 96 14.97 5.07 -10.91
CA GLU A 96 15.00 4.82 -9.46
C GLU A 96 13.60 4.98 -8.84
N LEU A 97 12.81 5.97 -9.27
CA LEU A 97 11.42 6.10 -8.84
C LEU A 97 10.58 4.88 -9.22
N ALA A 98 10.78 4.31 -10.41
CA ALA A 98 10.07 3.11 -10.85
C ALA A 98 10.40 1.91 -9.94
N GLU A 99 11.69 1.72 -9.65
CA GLU A 99 12.18 0.67 -8.74
C GLU A 99 11.64 0.85 -7.32
N MET A 100 11.76 2.06 -6.78
CA MET A 100 11.24 2.43 -5.45
C MET A 100 9.75 2.17 -5.32
N MET A 101 8.98 2.42 -6.37
CA MET A 101 7.53 2.19 -6.40
C MET A 101 7.15 0.77 -6.81
N ASN A 102 8.12 -0.07 -7.20
CA ASN A 102 7.90 -1.39 -7.76
C ASN A 102 6.88 -1.39 -8.92
N VAL A 103 7.05 -0.44 -9.85
CA VAL A 103 6.20 -0.29 -11.05
C VAL A 103 7.06 -0.28 -12.31
N SER A 104 6.44 -0.49 -13.46
CA SER A 104 7.16 -0.42 -14.73
C SER A 104 7.64 1.01 -15.06
N PRO A 105 8.74 1.17 -15.81
CA PRO A 105 9.18 2.48 -16.30
C PRO A 105 8.10 3.22 -17.10
N ARG A 106 7.25 2.49 -17.83
CA ARG A 106 6.12 3.10 -18.55
C ARG A 106 5.09 3.70 -17.59
N ASN A 107 4.81 3.03 -16.47
CA ASN A 107 3.89 3.54 -15.47
C ASN A 107 4.45 4.80 -14.81
N ILE A 108 5.74 4.79 -14.40
CA ILE A 108 6.33 5.98 -13.76
C ILE A 108 6.31 7.18 -14.70
N THR A 109 6.61 7.00 -15.99
CA THR A 109 6.54 8.08 -16.98
C THR A 109 5.15 8.68 -17.03
N GLY A 110 4.09 7.86 -17.10
CA GLY A 110 2.71 8.35 -17.10
C GLY A 110 2.31 9.06 -15.80
N LEU A 111 2.80 8.61 -14.64
CA LEU A 111 2.57 9.30 -13.36
C LEU A 111 3.23 10.68 -13.35
N ILE A 112 4.48 10.77 -13.81
CA ILE A 112 5.23 12.03 -13.89
C ILE A 112 4.61 12.98 -14.91
N ASP A 113 4.22 12.50 -16.10
CA ASP A 113 3.58 13.33 -17.13
C ASP A 113 2.32 14.03 -16.60
N ASN A 114 1.49 13.29 -15.86
CA ASN A 114 0.30 13.86 -15.25
C ASN A 114 0.65 14.88 -14.15
N LEU A 115 1.67 14.60 -13.32
CA LEU A 115 2.11 15.51 -12.26
C LEU A 115 2.77 16.79 -12.81
N GLU A 116 3.50 16.69 -13.92
CA GLU A 116 4.06 17.85 -14.63
C GLU A 116 2.95 18.69 -15.27
N ARG A 117 1.98 18.05 -15.93
CA ARG A 117 0.80 18.74 -16.48
C ARG A 117 0.03 19.50 -15.39
N ASP A 118 -0.07 18.90 -14.20
CA ASP A 118 -0.74 19.49 -13.05
C ASP A 118 0.15 20.54 -12.32
N GLY A 119 1.37 20.81 -12.81
CA GLY A 119 2.29 21.83 -12.30
C GLY A 119 3.03 21.45 -11.01
N LEU A 120 2.94 20.20 -10.57
CA LEU A 120 3.45 19.74 -9.26
C LEU A 120 4.88 19.20 -9.31
N VAL A 121 5.29 18.71 -10.47
CA VAL A 121 6.62 18.13 -10.71
C VAL A 121 7.24 18.79 -11.94
N ALA A 122 8.56 18.78 -12.00
CA ALA A 122 9.33 19.10 -13.20
C ALA A 122 10.43 18.06 -13.40
N ARG A 123 10.77 17.79 -14.66
CA ARG A 123 11.95 17.03 -15.06
C ARG A 123 13.11 17.96 -15.27
N VAL A 124 14.23 17.65 -14.63
CA VAL A 124 15.50 18.36 -14.80
C VAL A 124 16.58 17.39 -15.26
N PRO A 125 17.56 17.84 -16.07
CA PRO A 125 18.71 17.01 -16.42
C PRO A 125 19.44 16.54 -15.17
N ASP A 126 19.84 15.27 -15.15
CA ASP A 126 20.69 14.76 -14.08
C ASP A 126 22.14 15.28 -14.27
N PRO A 127 22.71 16.01 -13.30
CA PRO A 127 24.07 16.54 -13.42
C PRO A 127 25.14 15.44 -13.43
N ASN A 128 24.81 14.23 -12.95
CA ASN A 128 25.75 13.11 -12.84
C ASN A 128 25.62 12.12 -14.02
N ASP A 129 24.48 12.09 -14.71
CA ASP A 129 24.25 11.24 -15.88
C ASP A 129 23.44 11.96 -16.97
N ARG A 130 24.10 12.31 -18.07
CA ARG A 130 23.46 13.00 -19.22
C ARG A 130 22.36 12.20 -19.91
N ARG A 131 22.25 10.89 -19.64
CA ARG A 131 21.18 10.03 -20.18
C ARG A 131 19.98 9.93 -19.23
N SER A 132 20.09 10.45 -18.02
CA SER A 132 19.08 10.41 -16.97
C SER A 132 18.35 11.75 -16.84
N VAL A 133 17.12 11.68 -16.35
CA VAL A 133 16.32 12.85 -15.94
C VAL A 133 15.81 12.63 -14.53
N LEU A 134 15.93 13.68 -13.72
CA LEU A 134 15.44 13.72 -12.35
C LEU A 134 14.04 14.31 -12.34
N ALA A 135 13.13 13.69 -11.60
CA ALA A 135 11.90 14.34 -11.19
C ALA A 135 12.17 15.16 -9.92
N VAL A 136 11.73 16.41 -9.91
CA VAL A 136 11.80 17.32 -8.75
C VAL A 136 10.42 17.93 -8.49
N LEU A 137 10.11 18.21 -7.24
CA LEU A 137 8.92 19.02 -6.93
C LEU A 137 9.12 20.46 -7.43
N THR A 138 8.07 21.04 -7.99
CA THR A 138 7.96 22.49 -8.14
C THR A 138 7.68 23.12 -6.77
N ASP A 139 7.71 24.46 -6.68
CA ASP A 139 7.31 25.14 -5.44
C ASP A 139 5.83 24.88 -5.11
N GLN A 140 4.96 24.91 -6.13
CA GLN A 140 3.56 24.52 -6.00
C GLN A 140 3.41 23.06 -5.53
N GLY A 141 4.22 22.15 -6.08
CA GLY A 141 4.27 20.75 -5.69
C GLY A 141 4.66 20.56 -4.23
N ARG A 142 5.69 21.29 -3.77
CA ARG A 142 6.14 21.31 -2.36
C ARG A 142 5.05 21.79 -1.41
N GLU A 143 4.44 22.94 -1.70
CA GLU A 143 3.39 23.50 -0.86
C GLU A 143 2.19 22.53 -0.74
N ARG A 144 1.76 21.97 -1.87
CA ARG A 144 0.64 21.02 -1.90
C ARG A 144 0.94 19.75 -1.12
N ILE A 145 2.13 19.17 -1.29
CA ILE A 145 2.47 17.90 -0.63
C ILE A 145 2.76 18.08 0.86
N ASP A 146 3.29 19.23 1.30
CA ASP A 146 3.51 19.51 2.73
C ASP A 146 2.21 19.55 3.52
N ALA A 147 1.16 20.18 2.99
CA ALA A 147 -0.16 20.16 3.59
C ALA A 147 -0.74 18.74 3.63
N THR A 148 -0.54 17.99 2.53
CA THR A 148 -1.07 16.64 2.37
C THR A 148 -0.37 15.61 3.26
N TRP A 149 0.93 15.76 3.51
CA TRP A 149 1.74 14.85 4.33
C TRP A 149 1.33 14.83 5.79
N ARG A 150 1.07 15.99 6.40
CA ARG A 150 0.57 16.02 7.79
C ARG A 150 -0.78 15.33 7.90
N ALA A 151 -1.68 15.64 6.97
CA ALA A 151 -3.00 15.02 6.90
C ALA A 151 -2.96 13.51 6.63
N SER A 152 -1.92 12.99 5.97
CA SER A 152 -1.76 11.54 5.77
C SER A 152 -1.35 10.81 7.03
N ILE A 153 -0.53 11.44 7.89
CA ILE A 153 -0.11 10.87 9.17
C ILE A 153 -1.29 10.78 10.13
N GLU A 154 -2.04 11.88 10.30
CA GLU A 154 -3.18 11.95 11.23
C GLU A 154 -4.29 10.95 10.88
N ARG A 155 -4.48 10.64 9.60
CA ARG A 155 -5.49 9.66 9.16
C ARG A 155 -5.13 8.21 9.45
N GLN A 156 -3.86 7.90 9.67
CA GLN A 156 -3.43 6.55 10.00
C GLN A 156 -3.63 6.24 11.48
N THR A 157 -3.65 7.28 12.34
CA THR A 157 -3.79 7.13 13.80
C THR A 157 -5.04 6.34 14.22
N PRO A 158 -6.23 6.52 13.63
CA PRO A 158 -7.39 5.71 13.97
C PRO A 158 -7.24 4.22 13.63
N TRP A 159 -6.44 3.85 12.63
CA TRP A 159 -6.26 2.44 12.22
C TRP A 159 -5.42 1.65 13.21
N THR A 160 -4.64 2.35 14.03
CA THR A 160 -3.81 1.77 15.10
C THR A 160 -4.41 2.00 16.49
N ALA A 161 -5.66 2.48 16.57
CA ALA A 161 -6.34 2.71 17.83
C ALA A 161 -6.44 1.42 18.65
N GLY A 162 -6.03 1.49 19.93
CA GLY A 162 -6.00 0.34 20.83
C GLY A 162 -4.74 -0.53 20.76
N MET A 163 -3.80 -0.26 19.84
CA MET A 163 -2.50 -0.93 19.80
C MET A 163 -1.49 -0.22 20.70
N SER A 164 -0.78 -0.99 21.51
CA SER A 164 0.38 -0.56 22.29
C SER A 164 1.57 -0.23 21.39
N ARG A 165 2.55 0.49 21.95
CA ARG A 165 3.81 0.80 21.25
C ARG A 165 4.56 -0.47 20.87
N GLU A 166 4.53 -1.46 21.74
CA GLU A 166 5.19 -2.76 21.57
C GLU A 166 4.55 -3.53 20.41
N GLU A 167 3.22 -3.57 20.32
CA GLU A 167 2.49 -4.18 19.19
C GLU A 167 2.84 -3.50 17.86
N LEU A 168 2.92 -2.17 17.82
CA LEU A 168 3.27 -1.44 16.59
C LEU A 168 4.70 -1.71 16.15
N VAL A 169 5.64 -1.76 17.10
CA VAL A 169 7.04 -2.13 16.82
C VAL A 169 7.13 -3.57 16.32
N GLN A 170 6.36 -4.48 16.91
CA GLN A 170 6.31 -5.89 16.52
C GLN A 170 5.69 -6.06 15.13
N LEU A 171 4.58 -5.37 14.84
CA LEU A 171 3.94 -5.37 13.52
C LEU A 171 4.92 -4.93 12.44
N ARG A 172 5.59 -3.79 12.63
CA ARG A 172 6.65 -3.31 11.72
C ARG A 172 7.73 -4.37 11.53
N HIS A 173 8.23 -4.96 12.61
CA HIS A 173 9.29 -5.97 12.55
C HIS A 173 8.86 -7.20 11.75
N LEU A 174 7.67 -7.75 12.01
CA LEU A 174 7.17 -8.94 11.32
C LEU A 174 6.91 -8.67 9.84
N CYS A 175 6.31 -7.54 9.48
CA CYS A 175 6.12 -7.15 8.08
C CYS A 175 7.45 -7.03 7.34
N LEU A 176 8.46 -6.38 7.93
CA LEU A 176 9.78 -6.24 7.30
C LEU A 176 10.53 -7.58 7.19
N ARG A 177 10.35 -8.51 8.15
CA ARG A 177 10.87 -9.87 8.01
C ARG A 177 10.25 -10.63 6.85
N ILE A 178 8.95 -10.47 6.61
CA ILE A 178 8.28 -11.05 5.45
C ILE A 178 8.88 -10.48 4.16
N VAL A 179 9.07 -9.15 4.07
CA VAL A 179 9.71 -8.51 2.91
C VAL A 179 11.12 -9.06 2.69
N GLN A 180 11.95 -9.13 3.73
CA GLN A 180 13.31 -9.66 3.65
C GLN A 180 13.32 -11.10 3.14
N ASN A 181 12.43 -11.96 3.64
CA ASN A 181 12.33 -13.35 3.20
C ASN A 181 11.90 -13.44 1.72
N MET A 182 10.94 -12.63 1.29
CA MET A 182 10.47 -12.62 -0.11
C MET A 182 11.55 -12.14 -1.08
N GLN A 183 12.33 -11.12 -0.71
CA GLN A 183 13.45 -10.64 -1.52
C GLN A 183 14.49 -11.74 -1.73
N GLN A 184 14.85 -12.48 -0.67
CA GLN A 184 15.76 -13.63 -0.78
C GLN A 184 15.23 -14.73 -1.68
N THR A 185 13.92 -15.00 -1.66
CA THR A 185 13.30 -15.98 -2.56
C THR A 185 13.38 -15.54 -4.02
N LEU A 186 13.10 -14.26 -4.32
CA LEU A 186 13.20 -13.72 -5.68
C LEU A 186 14.64 -13.78 -6.19
N GLU A 187 15.62 -13.40 -5.37
CA GLU A 187 17.04 -13.47 -5.72
C GLU A 187 17.53 -14.89 -6.01
N LYS A 188 17.00 -15.88 -5.30
CA LYS A 188 17.32 -17.30 -5.53
C LYS A 188 16.65 -17.83 -6.80
N GLY A 189 15.38 -17.50 -7.02
CA GLY A 189 14.64 -17.89 -8.22
C GLY A 189 15.12 -17.25 -9.52
N LEU A 190 15.86 -16.12 -9.45
CA LEU A 190 16.57 -15.55 -10.61
C LEU A 190 17.92 -16.24 -10.91
N LYS A 191 18.44 -17.06 -9.98
CA LYS A 191 19.73 -17.76 -10.11
C LYS A 191 19.59 -19.23 -10.51
N GLU A 192 18.36 -19.75 -10.52
CA GLU A 192 17.98 -21.09 -11.01
C GLU A 192 17.41 -21.00 -12.43
#